data_AF-A0A1H2FNL9-F1
#
_entry.id   AF-A0A1H2FNL9-F1
#
_cell.length_a   1.000
_cell.length_b   1.000
_cell.length_c   1.000
_cell.angle_alpha   90.00
_cell.angle_beta   90.00
_cell.angle_gamma   90.00
#
_symmetry.space_group_name_H-M   'P 1'
#
loop_
_entity.id
_entity.type
_entity.pdbx_description
1 polymer ?
#
loop_
_entity_poly.entity_id
_entity_poly.type
_entity_poly.pdbx_seq_one_letter_code
_entity_poly.pdbx_strand_id
1 'polypeptide(L)'
;MHEETYTGWLLWSRPPARLLDEIVVTDRDGATVTNRPLPYGTVGTRGWDITLRQLGFERLGGWMPATGGYVCRIQPTQPPPAGVLARTA
;
A
#
# COMPACT_ATOMS: atom_id res chain seq x y z
N MET A 1 -17.61 -12.59 -11.02
CA MET A 1 -16.41 -12.40 -10.17
C MET A 1 -15.98 -10.97 -10.40
N HIS A 2 -16.26 -10.05 -9.47
CA HIS A 2 -15.84 -8.66 -9.61
C HIS A 2 -14.35 -8.59 -9.28
N GLU A 3 -13.52 -8.09 -10.20
CA GLU A 3 -12.14 -7.75 -9.88
C GLU A 3 -12.15 -6.63 -8.83
N GLU A 4 -11.74 -6.96 -7.61
CA GLU A 4 -11.54 -5.95 -6.57
C GLU A 4 -10.38 -5.04 -6.99
N THR A 5 -10.71 -3.82 -7.39
CA THR A 5 -9.72 -2.83 -7.81
C THR A 5 -9.34 -1.97 -6.61
N TYR A 6 -8.07 -2.03 -6.23
CA TYR A 6 -7.52 -1.21 -5.15
C TYR A 6 -6.60 -0.11 -5.70
N THR A 7 -6.52 0.98 -4.94
CA THR A 7 -5.65 2.13 -5.27
C THR A 7 -4.76 2.44 -4.09
N GLY A 8 -3.45 2.51 -4.34
CA GLY A 8 -2.46 2.92 -3.36
C GLY A 8 -2.12 4.39 -3.55
N TRP A 9 -2.22 5.16 -2.47
CA TRP A 9 -1.90 6.57 -2.42
C TRP A 9 -0.68 6.77 -1.52
N LEU A 10 0.30 7.53 -1.98
CA LEU A 10 1.28 8.16 -1.13
C LEU A 10 0.82 9.59 -0.89
N LEU A 11 0.59 9.94 0.36
CA LEU A 11 0.22 11.29 0.77
C LEU A 11 1.40 11.95 1.47
N TRP A 12 1.78 13.15 1.04
CA TRP A 12 2.84 13.90 1.71
C TRP A 12 2.42 14.34 3.11
N SER A 13 3.41 14.48 3.97
CA SER A 13 3.29 15.15 5.26
C SER A 13 2.67 16.55 5.10
N ARG A 14 1.74 16.87 6.00
CA ARG A 14 1.06 18.16 6.12
C ARG A 14 0.90 18.52 7.59
N PRO A 15 1.95 19.07 8.23
CA PRO A 15 1.87 19.51 9.62
C PRO A 15 0.79 20.58 9.83
N PRO A 16 0.15 20.65 11.02
CA PRO A 16 0.37 19.78 12.17
C PRO A 16 -0.38 18.44 12.08
N ALA A 17 -1.31 18.29 11.14
CA ALA A 17 -2.21 17.14 11.07
C ALA A 17 -1.51 15.82 10.70
N ARG A 18 -0.46 15.88 9.88
CA ARG A 18 0.31 14.70 9.44
C ARG A 18 1.80 15.02 9.39
N LEU A 19 2.58 14.37 10.25
CA LEU A 19 4.02 14.62 10.37
C LEU A 19 4.88 13.81 9.39
N LEU A 20 4.40 12.64 8.97
CA LEU A 20 5.10 11.74 8.07
C LEU A 20 4.28 11.52 6.81
N ASP A 21 4.96 11.28 5.70
CA ASP A 21 4.32 10.77 4.50
C ASP A 21 3.59 9.46 4.84
N GLU A 22 2.48 9.19 4.17
CA GLU A 22 1.59 8.07 4.52
C GLU A 22 1.17 7.30 3.28
N ILE A 23 1.20 5.96 3.37
CA ILE A 23 0.56 5.09 2.39
C ILE A 23 -0.88 4.87 2.82
N VAL A 24 -1.82 5.15 1.93
CA VAL A 24 -3.26 4.91 2.12
C VAL A 24 -3.73 4.00 1.00
N VAL A 25 -4.46 2.95 1.35
CA VAL A 25 -5.10 2.05 0.39
C VAL A 25 -6.59 2.31 0.39
N THR A 26 -7.15 2.54 -0.80
CA THR A 26 -8.59 2.69 -0.99
C THR A 26 -9.14 1.61 -1.90
N ASP A 27 -10.41 1.26 -1.69
CA ASP A 27 -11.17 0.44 -2.63
C ASP A 27 -11.64 1.24 -3.86
N ARG A 28 -12.51 0.63 -4.66
CA ARG A 28 -13.12 1.22 -5.86
C ARG A 28 -14.02 2.42 -5.56
N ASP A 29 -14.61 2.48 -4.37
CA ASP A 29 -15.54 3.55 -3.96
C ASP A 29 -14.79 4.69 -3.26
N GLY A 30 -13.47 4.55 -3.11
CA GLY A 30 -12.59 5.52 -2.46
C GLY A 30 -12.58 5.39 -0.94
N ALA A 31 -13.20 4.35 -0.38
CA ALA A 31 -13.16 4.11 1.06
C ALA A 31 -11.78 3.62 1.45
N THR A 32 -11.24 4.18 2.55
CA THR A 32 -9.94 3.74 3.08
C THR A 32 -10.07 2.34 3.68
N VAL A 33 -9.32 1.40 3.12
CA VAL A 33 -9.27 0.01 3.57
C VAL A 33 -8.20 -0.13 4.66
N THR A 34 -7.03 0.46 4.44
CA THR A 34 -5.92 0.47 5.40
C THR A 34 -4.97 1.62 5.11
N ASN A 35 -4.19 2.03 6.09
CA ASN A 35 -3.15 3.03 5.95
C ASN A 35 -1.95 2.75 6.85
N ARG A 36 -0.81 3.36 6.52
CA ARG A 36 0.40 3.30 7.33
C ARG A 36 1.32 4.49 7.04
N PRO A 37 1.79 5.23 8.07
CA PRO A 37 2.86 6.19 7.92
C PRO A 37 4.14 5.52 7.42
N LEU A 38 4.88 6.20 6.54
CA LEU A 38 6.21 5.78 6.14
C LEU A 38 7.18 5.90 7.33
N PRO A 39 8.14 4.99 7.47
CA PRO A 39 9.25 5.16 8.40
C PRO A 39 9.98 6.49 8.15
N TYR A 40 10.45 7.12 9.22
CA TYR A 40 11.23 8.36 9.11
C TYR A 40 12.46 8.17 8.21
N GLY A 41 12.73 9.16 7.37
CA GLY A 41 13.86 9.10 6.42
C GLY A 41 13.65 8.18 5.23
N THR A 42 12.42 7.71 4.97
CA THR A 42 12.12 6.95 3.75
C THR A 42 12.32 7.82 2.51
N VAL A 43 13.17 7.38 1.58
CA VAL A 43 13.41 8.06 0.30
C VAL A 43 13.16 7.11 -0.86
N GLY A 44 12.50 7.62 -1.90
CA GLY A 44 12.27 6.90 -3.15
C GLY A 44 11.19 5.82 -3.09
N THR A 45 10.84 5.29 -4.26
CA THR A 45 9.69 4.38 -4.45
C THR A 45 9.85 3.03 -3.77
N ARG A 46 11.10 2.57 -3.52
CA ARG A 46 11.36 1.28 -2.88
C ARG A 46 10.80 1.21 -1.45
N GLY A 47 10.93 2.29 -0.68
CA GLY A 47 10.39 2.33 0.69
C GLY A 47 8.86 2.36 0.72
N TRP A 48 8.25 2.99 -0.28
CA TRP A 48 6.81 3.02 -0.47
C TRP A 48 6.28 1.60 -0.77
N ASP A 49 6.94 0.90 -1.69
CA ASP A 49 6.61 -0.48 -2.08
C ASP A 49 6.79 -1.46 -0.90
N ILE A 50 7.79 -1.27 -0.04
CA ILE A 50 7.95 -2.07 1.19
C ILE A 50 6.76 -1.86 2.13
N THR A 51 6.38 -0.60 2.37
CA THR A 51 5.24 -0.27 3.25
C THR A 51 3.94 -0.82 2.67
N LEU A 52 3.76 -0.75 1.35
CA LEU A 52 2.61 -1.32 0.65
C LEU A 52 2.53 -2.85 0.83
N ARG A 53 3.66 -3.57 0.72
CA ARG A 53 3.71 -5.01 0.97
C ARG A 53 3.42 -5.37 2.43
N GLN A 54 3.86 -4.55 3.38
CA GLN A 54 3.50 -4.73 4.79
C GLN A 54 2.00 -4.54 5.05
N LEU A 55 1.30 -3.81 4.17
CA LEU A 55 -0.16 -3.68 4.18
C LEU A 55 -0.86 -4.82 3.43
N GLY A 56 -0.12 -5.78 2.88
CA GLY A 56 -0.68 -6.91 2.11
C GLY A 56 -1.02 -6.57 0.66
N PHE A 57 -0.38 -5.54 0.09
CA PHE A 57 -0.60 -5.14 -1.30
C PHE A 57 0.71 -5.05 -2.09
N GLU A 58 0.60 -5.28 -3.39
CA GLU A 58 1.68 -5.05 -4.33
C GLU A 58 1.24 -4.14 -5.47
N ARG A 59 2.20 -3.39 -5.99
CA ARG A 59 1.96 -2.36 -7.00
C ARG A 59 1.96 -2.97 -8.40
N LEU A 60 0.95 -2.63 -9.20
CA LEU A 60 0.73 -3.14 -10.56
C LEU A 60 1.33 -2.28 -11.69
N GLY A 61 1.82 -1.08 -11.38
CA GLY A 61 2.37 -0.14 -12.36
C GLY A 61 3.09 1.02 -11.68
N GLY A 62 3.67 1.96 -12.41
CA GLY A 62 4.43 3.07 -11.84
C GLY A 62 3.65 3.91 -10.81
N TRP A 63 4.36 4.52 -9.87
CA TRP A 63 3.80 5.62 -9.06
C TRP A 63 3.60 6.84 -9.97
N MET A 64 2.35 7.27 -10.11
CA MET A 64 1.97 8.42 -10.92
C MET A 64 1.80 9.64 -10.02
N PRO A 65 2.28 10.84 -10.41
CA PRO A 65 2.05 12.07 -9.66
C PRO A 65 0.55 12.36 -9.48
N ALA A 66 0.17 12.80 -8.29
CA ALA A 66 -1.19 13.23 -7.96
C ALA A 66 -1.16 14.45 -7.03
N THR A 67 -2.30 15.12 -6.85
CA THR A 67 -2.39 16.27 -5.93
C THR A 67 -2.09 15.84 -4.50
N GLY A 68 -0.97 16.29 -3.94
CA GLY A 68 -0.58 15.97 -2.57
C GLY A 68 0.23 14.67 -2.41
N GLY A 69 0.73 14.10 -3.50
CA GLY A 69 1.68 12.98 -3.47
C GLY A 69 1.65 12.15 -4.75
N TYR A 70 1.49 10.83 -4.62
CA TYR A 70 1.52 9.89 -5.74
C TYR A 70 0.40 8.85 -5.61
N VAL A 71 0.05 8.23 -6.74
CA VAL A 71 -0.98 7.18 -6.82
C VAL A 71 -0.50 6.01 -7.67
N CYS A 72 -0.93 4.79 -7.35
CA CYS A 72 -0.72 3.62 -8.20
C CYS A 72 -1.90 2.64 -8.09
N ARG A 73 -2.04 1.78 -9.11
CA ARG A 73 -2.89 0.59 -9.01
C ARG A 73 -2.17 -0.49 -8.21
N ILE A 74 -2.91 -1.17 -7.35
CA ILE A 74 -2.37 -2.22 -6.49
C ILE A 74 -3.30 -3.43 -6.49
N GLN A 75 -2.78 -4.58 -6.12
CA GLN A 75 -3.56 -5.78 -5.86
C GLN A 75 -3.20 -6.38 -4.50
N PRO A 76 -4.11 -7.14 -3.85
CA PRO A 76 -3.76 -7.89 -2.66
C PRO A 76 -2.66 -8.90 -2.99
N THR A 77 -1.61 -8.93 -2.17
CA THR A 77 -0.68 -10.07 -2.20
C THR A 77 -1.47 -11.27 -1.67
N GLN A 78 -1.70 -12.30 -2.48
CA GLN A 78 -2.31 -13.54 -1.99
C GLN A 78 -1.56 -13.98 -0.72
N PRO A 79 -2.25 -14.52 0.31
CA PRO A 79 -1.53 -15.23 1.34
C PRO A 79 -0.70 -16.33 0.67
N PRO A 80 0.52 -16.66 1.18
CA PRO A 80 1.18 -17.87 0.74
C PRO A 80 0.19 -19.04 0.85
N PRO A 81 0.17 -19.99 -0.11
CA PRO A 81 -0.78 -21.09 -0.06
C PRO A 81 -0.70 -21.76 1.32
N ALA A 82 -1.85 -21.92 1.97
CA ALA A 82 -2.02 -22.57 3.27
C ALA A 82 -1.74 -24.08 3.19
N GLY A 83 -0.54 -24.46 2.74
CA GLY A 83 -0.18 -25.80 2.31
C GLY A 83 1.20 -26.27 2.77
N VAL A 84 1.73 -25.72 3.86
CA VAL A 84 2.88 -26.31 4.57
C VAL A 84 2.60 -26.41 6.07
N LEU A 85 1.49 -27.05 6.40
CA LEU A 85 1.34 -27.75 7.68
C LEU A 85 1.20 -29.23 7.36
N ALA A 86 2.34 -29.91 7.16
CA ALA A 86 2.35 -31.36 7.15
C ALA A 86 3.72 -31.92 7.57
N ARG A 87 3.68 -32.65 8.68
CA ARG A 87 4.63 -33.65 9.19
C ARG A 87 5.88 -33.15 9.92
N THR A 88 5.72 -32.95 11.23
CA THR A 88 6.60 -33.64 12.17
C THR A 88 5.85 -34.83 12.74
N ALA A 89 6.30 -36.03 12.36
CA ALA A 89 6.08 -37.27 13.09
C ALA A 89 7.39 -37.60 13.80
#